data_AF-A0A3A6NWB2-F1
#
_entry.id   AF-A0A3A6NWB2-F1
#
_cell.length_a   1.000
_cell.length_b   1.000
_cell.length_c   1.000
_cell.angle_alpha   90.00
_cell.angle_beta   90.00
_cell.angle_gamma   90.00
#
_symmetry.space_group_name_H-M   'P 1'
#
loop_
_entity.id
_entity.type
_entity.pdbx_description
1 polymer ?
#
loop_
_entity_poly.entity_id
_entity_poly.type
_entity_poly.pdbx_seq_one_letter_code
_entity_poly.pdbx_strand_id
1 'polypeptide(L)' 'MDKTSRLIAKGLREEKRERLSQLEIKIDRLSKDIHYYLYNLDGVEAIRIEHAQQAMEELVAAVREYKALSVELRSLES' A
#
# COMPACT_ATOMS: atom_id res chain seq x y z
N MET A 1 -2.03 29.26 -16.05
CA MET A 1 -2.37 28.76 -14.70
C MET A 1 -2.09 29.83 -13.66
N ASP A 2 -3.13 30.20 -12.91
CA ASP A 2 -3.05 31.11 -11.77
C ASP A 2 -2.11 30.58 -10.66
N LYS A 3 -1.53 31.49 -9.87
CA LYS A 3 -0.59 31.17 -8.78
C LYS A 3 -1.25 30.23 -7.74
N THR A 4 -2.54 30.41 -7.50
CA THR A 4 -3.34 29.57 -6.61
C THR A 4 -3.47 28.16 -7.16
N SER A 5 -3.76 28.00 -8.46
CA SER A 5 -3.88 26.68 -9.10
C SER A 5 -2.58 25.89 -9.05
N ARG A 6 -1.42 26.56 -9.18
CA ARG A 6 -0.11 25.89 -9.05
C ARG A 6 0.15 25.39 -7.63
N LEU A 7 -0.25 26.15 -6.63
CA LEU A 7 -0.10 25.77 -5.22
C LEU A 7 -1.00 24.59 -4.86
N ILE A 8 -2.26 24.59 -5.31
CA ILE A 8 -3.19 23.47 -5.12
C ILE A 8 -2.64 22.19 -5.77
N ALA A 9 -2.18 22.27 -7.02
CA ALA A 9 -1.59 21.12 -7.73
C ALA A 9 -0.30 20.62 -7.06
N LYS A 10 0.46 21.49 -6.39
CA LYS A 10 1.62 21.08 -5.60
C LYS A 10 1.20 20.30 -4.35
N GLY A 11 0.25 20.83 -3.57
CA GLY A 11 -0.24 20.17 -2.36
C GLY A 11 -0.85 18.79 -2.65
N LEU A 12 -1.65 18.68 -3.72
CA LEU A 12 -2.24 17.40 -4.12
C LEU A 12 -1.18 16.35 -4.51
N ARG A 13 -0.09 16.76 -5.16
CA ARG A 13 1.02 15.84 -5.48
C ARG A 13 1.77 15.40 -4.23
N GLU A 14 1.99 16.29 -3.28
CA GLU A 14 2.64 15.97 -2.00
C GLU A 14 1.80 14.98 -1.19
N GLU A 15 0.50 15.21 -1.07
CA GLU A 15 -0.44 14.31 -0.39
C GLU A 15 -0.42 12.89 -1.00
N LYS A 16 -0.47 12.80 -2.34
CA LYS A 16 -0.41 11.51 -3.03
C LYS A 16 0.93 10.80 -2.84
N ARG A 17 2.05 11.54 -2.83
CA ARG A 17 3.38 10.95 -2.57
C ARG A 17 3.51 10.44 -1.14
N GLU A 18 3.00 11.19 -0.16
CA GLU A 18 2.97 10.75 1.23
C GLU A 18 2.14 9.47 1.37
N ARG A 19 0.97 9.43 0.74
CA ARG A 19 0.12 8.24 0.75
C ARG A 19 0.77 7.03 0.07
N LEU A 20 1.50 7.22 -1.05
CA LEU A 20 2.28 6.15 -1.67
C LEU A 20 3.35 5.59 -0.71
N SER A 21 4.08 6.46 -0.01
CA SER A 21 5.08 6.06 0.99
C SER A 21 4.47 5.23 2.13
N GLN A 22 3.30 5.64 2.64
CA GLN A 22 2.57 4.86 3.65
C GLN A 22 2.16 3.48 3.14
N LEU A 23 1.72 3.39 1.87
CA LEU A 23 1.34 2.13 1.25
C LEU A 23 2.56 1.21 1.06
N GLU A 24 3.73 1.73 0.72
CA GLU A 24 4.97 0.95 0.62
C GLU A 24 5.35 0.30 1.95
N ILE A 25 5.32 1.07 3.05
CA ILE A 25 5.55 0.55 4.40
C ILE A 25 4.54 -0.53 4.75
N LYS A 26 3.26 -0.31 4.42
CA LYS A 26 2.19 -1.27 4.68
C LYS A 26 2.38 -2.58 3.91
N ILE A 27 2.74 -2.49 2.62
CA ILE A 27 3.00 -3.64 1.75
C ILE A 27 4.17 -4.48 2.26
N ASP A 28 5.27 -3.83 2.67
CA ASP A 28 6.43 -4.50 3.25
C ASP A 28 6.06 -5.23 4.56
N ARG A 29 5.35 -4.56 5.46
CA ARG A 29 4.85 -5.16 6.71
C ARG A 29 4.01 -6.40 6.44
N LEU A 30 2.99 -6.29 5.58
CA LEU A 30 2.08 -7.40 5.27
C LEU A 30 2.82 -8.59 4.65
N SER A 31 3.81 -8.32 3.80
CA SER A 31 4.65 -9.37 3.22
C SER A 31 5.43 -10.14 4.30
N LYS A 32 5.95 -9.43 5.30
CA LYS A 32 6.64 -10.03 6.47
C LYS A 32 5.67 -10.81 7.36
N ASP A 33 4.47 -10.28 7.60
CA ASP A 33 3.43 -10.96 8.39
C ASP A 33 3.03 -12.29 7.75
N ILE A 34 2.76 -12.30 6.44
CA ILE A 34 2.45 -13.51 5.67
C ILE A 34 3.59 -14.52 5.78
N HIS A 35 4.84 -14.07 5.59
CA HIS A 35 6.02 -14.93 5.72
C HIS A 35 6.11 -15.54 7.13
N TYR A 36 5.90 -14.74 8.18
CA TYR A 36 5.91 -15.20 9.56
C TYR A 36 4.84 -16.25 9.85
N TYR A 37 3.62 -16.05 9.37
CA TYR A 37 2.51 -16.99 9.60
C TYR A 37 2.69 -18.31 8.84
N LEU A 38 3.27 -18.26 7.63
CA LEU A 38 3.41 -19.44 6.77
C LEU A 38 4.71 -20.22 6.94
N TYR A 39 5.82 -19.60 7.36
CA TYR A 39 7.11 -20.30 7.48
C TYR A 39 7.38 -20.90 8.88
N ASN A 40 6.69 -20.46 9.92
CA ASN A 40 6.79 -21.04 11.27
C ASN A 40 5.93 -22.31 11.45
N LEU A 41 5.83 -23.13 10.39
CA LEU A 41 4.97 -24.31 10.33
C LEU A 41 5.67 -25.58 10.83
N ASP A 42 5.92 -25.66 12.13
CA ASP A 42 5.97 -26.95 12.83
C ASP A 42 4.59 -27.18 13.47
N GLY A 43 3.67 -27.83 12.74
CA GLY A 43 2.44 -28.39 13.31
C GLY A 43 1.08 -27.72 12.99
N VAL A 44 1.02 -26.75 12.07
CA VAL A 44 -0.21 -26.13 11.50
C VAL A 44 -1.35 -25.89 12.51
N GLU A 45 -1.31 -24.77 13.21
CA GLU A 45 -2.48 -24.24 13.93
C GLU A 45 -3.39 -23.48 12.94
N ALA A 46 -4.66 -23.87 12.79
CA ALA A 46 -5.62 -23.27 11.85
C ALA A 46 -5.70 -21.72 11.93
N ILE A 47 -5.50 -21.16 13.12
CA ILE A 47 -5.48 -19.72 13.40
C ILE A 47 -4.40 -18.99 12.57
N ARG A 48 -3.23 -19.59 12.35
CA ARG A 48 -2.15 -18.96 11.58
C ARG A 48 -2.49 -18.85 10.09
N ILE A 49 -3.23 -19.84 9.56
CA ILE A 49 -3.72 -19.81 8.18
C ILE A 49 -4.73 -18.68 8.00
N GLU A 50 -5.66 -18.51 8.94
CA GLU A 50 -6.65 -17.43 8.92
C GLU A 50 -5.96 -16.05 8.94
N HIS A 51 -4.95 -15.85 9.79
CA HIS A 51 -4.19 -14.61 9.81
C HIS A 51 -3.37 -14.38 8.54
N ALA A 52 -2.77 -15.43 7.96
CA ALA A 52 -2.09 -15.33 6.68
C ALA A 52 -3.05 -14.93 5.55
N GLN A 53 -4.26 -15.49 5.54
CA GLN A 53 -5.29 -15.15 4.57
C GLN A 53 -5.73 -13.69 4.71
N GLN A 54 -6.01 -13.23 5.94
CA GLN A 54 -6.37 -11.83 6.20
C GLN A 54 -5.26 -10.87 5.76
N ALA A 55 -4.01 -11.17 6.09
CA ALA A 55 -2.87 -10.36 5.68
C ALA A 55 -2.70 -10.34 4.14
N MET A 56 -2.99 -11.43 3.46
CA MET A 56 -2.97 -11.51 1.99
C MET A 56 -4.08 -10.67 1.36
N GLU A 57 -5.30 -10.72 1.89
CA GLU A 57 -6.41 -9.89 1.41
C GLU A 57 -6.10 -8.40 1.57
N GLU A 58 -5.55 -8.02 2.73
CA GLU A 58 -5.11 -6.65 2.99
C GLU A 58 -3.96 -6.23 2.05
N LEU A 59 -3.03 -7.13 1.76
CA LEU A 59 -1.91 -6.89 0.84
C LEU A 59 -2.41 -6.61 -0.58
N VAL A 60 -3.34 -7.43 -1.07
CA VAL A 60 -3.94 -7.24 -2.40
C VAL A 60 -4.65 -5.88 -2.49
N ALA A 61 -5.39 -5.48 -1.45
CA ALA A 61 -6.04 -4.18 -1.40
C ALA A 61 -5.02 -3.03 -1.43
N ALA A 62 -3.97 -3.10 -0.60
CA ALA A 62 -2.91 -2.09 -0.55
C ALA A 62 -2.16 -1.95 -1.88
N VAL A 63 -1.83 -3.06 -2.55
CA VAL A 63 -1.16 -3.06 -3.86
C VAL A 63 -2.06 -2.47 -4.94
N ARG A 64 -3.37 -2.74 -4.91
CA ARG A 64 -4.33 -2.15 -5.87
C ARG A 64 -4.41 -0.63 -5.68
N GLU A 65 -4.51 -0.16 -4.44
CA GLU A 65 -4.50 1.26 -4.11
C GLU A 65 -3.20 1.93 -4.56
N TYR A 66 -2.05 1.32 -4.27
CA TYR A 66 -0.73 1.81 -4.68
C TYR A 66 -0.64 1.99 -6.21
N LYS A 67 -1.10 1.00 -6.97
CA LYS A 67 -1.10 1.06 -8.44
C LYS A 67 -2.01 2.18 -8.96
N ALA A 68 -3.23 2.28 -8.44
CA ALA A 68 -4.17 3.33 -8.84
C ALA A 68 -3.59 4.73 -8.56
N LEU A 69 -3.08 4.94 -7.35
CA LEU A 69 -2.52 6.22 -6.92
C LEU A 69 -1.26 6.60 -7.70
N SER A 70 -0.44 5.61 -8.06
CA SER A 70 0.75 5.80 -8.90
C SER A 70 0.39 6.27 -10.32
N VAL A 71 -0.70 5.74 -10.90
CA VAL A 71 -1.21 6.18 -12.20
C VAL A 71 -1.75 7.60 -12.11
N GLU A 72 -2.54 7.90 -11.08
CA GLU A 72 -3.07 9.25 -10.84
C GLU A 72 -1.95 10.28 -10.66
N LEU A 73 -0.94 9.98 -9.85
CA LEU A 73 0.19 10.89 -9.62
C LEU A 73 0.94 11.17 -10.93
N ARG A 74 1.19 10.13 -11.75
CA ARG A 74 1.82 10.28 -13.06
C ARG A 74 1.02 11.20 -13.98
N SER A 75 -0.31 11.10 -13.96
CA SER A 75 -1.18 11.97 -14.75
C SER A 75 -1.17 13.43 -14.29
N LEU A 76 -0.87 13.70 -13.01
CA LEU A 76 -0.73 15.05 -12.46
C LEU A 76 0.66 15.66 -12.70
N GLU A 77 1.65 14.84 -13.04
CA GLU A 77 3.02 15.25 -13.34
C GLU A 77 3.29 15.44 -14.84
N SER A 78 2.44 14.88 -15.70
CA SER A 78 2.49 15.02 -17.17
C SER A 78 1.80 16.30 -17.64
#